data_AF-A0AAV6FGE4-F1
#
_entry.id   AF-A0AAV6FGE4-F1
#
_cell.length_a   1.000
_cell.length_b   1.000
_cell.length_c   1.000
_cell.angle_alpha   90.00
_cell.angle_beta   90.00
_cell.angle_gamma   90.00
#
_symmetry.space_group_name_H-M   'P 1'
#
loop_
_entity.id
_entity.type
_entity.pdbx_description
1 polymer ?
#
loop_
_entity_poly.entity_id
_entity_poly.type
_entity_poly.pdbx_seq_one_letter_code
_entity_poly.pdbx_strand_id
1 'polypeptide(L)'
;MKPSPGLKGACLLLCLCPGTDNKLSTLSDLDQQYRTLRKLYENCEVVMGNLEITSIERQRNLSFLKSIREVTGYVLVALNQFDYLPLENLRIIRGTKLYEGRYALAIFLNYRRDGNYGLKQLGLQNLTGLPRALCLILSCSYFYY
;
A
#
# COMPACT_ATOMS: atom_id res chain seq x y z
N MET A 1 6.99 52.09 9.58
CA MET A 1 7.81 50.85 9.59
C MET A 1 7.01 49.78 8.87
N LYS A 2 7.32 49.48 7.60
CA LYS A 2 6.67 48.38 6.86
C LYS A 2 7.46 47.09 7.14
N PRO A 3 6.85 45.97 7.53
CA PRO A 3 7.57 44.71 7.61
C PRO A 3 7.81 44.16 6.19
N SER A 4 9.05 43.76 5.94
CA SER A 4 9.51 43.04 4.75
C SER A 4 8.98 41.60 4.71
N PRO A 5 8.79 40.98 3.52
CA PRO A 5 8.28 39.63 3.40
C PRO A 5 9.39 38.63 3.74
N GLY A 6 9.25 37.96 4.88
CA GLY A 6 10.12 36.84 5.24
C GLY A 6 9.71 35.59 4.46
N LEU A 7 10.60 35.09 3.60
CA LEU A 7 10.59 33.70 3.15
C LEU A 7 10.55 32.79 4.38
N LYS A 8 9.44 32.11 4.62
CA LYS A 8 9.37 31.00 5.58
C LYS A 8 8.99 29.74 4.81
N GLY A 9 9.99 28.85 4.69
CA GLY A 9 9.99 27.47 4.22
C GLY A 9 8.77 26.98 3.44
N ALA A 10 8.99 26.58 2.18
CA ALA A 10 8.10 25.63 1.52
C ALA A 10 8.09 24.33 2.35
N CYS A 11 7.13 24.20 3.27
CA CYS A 11 6.68 22.88 3.70
C CYS A 11 6.22 22.21 2.41
N LEU A 12 6.96 21.22 1.89
CA LEU A 12 6.39 20.33 0.88
C LEU A 12 5.07 19.86 1.49
N LEU A 13 3.95 20.23 0.88
CA LEU A 13 2.61 19.87 1.34
C LEU A 13 2.40 18.37 1.04
N LEU A 14 3.19 17.51 1.70
CA LEU A 14 3.02 16.06 1.64
C LEU A 14 1.65 15.77 2.22
N CYS A 15 0.77 15.16 1.42
CA CYS A 15 -0.51 14.72 1.91
C CYS A 15 -0.30 13.48 2.78
N LEU A 16 -0.47 13.64 4.09
CA LEU A 16 -0.33 12.54 5.05
C LEU A 16 -1.69 11.89 5.30
N CYS A 17 -1.68 10.57 5.43
CA CYS A 17 -2.85 9.81 5.87
C CYS A 17 -2.46 8.81 6.96
N PRO A 18 -3.36 8.50 7.91
CA PRO A 18 -3.14 7.44 8.87
C PRO A 18 -3.10 6.07 8.16
N GLY A 19 -2.26 5.15 8.67
CA GLY A 19 -2.32 3.74 8.29
C GLY A 19 -3.31 2.94 9.13
N THR A 20 -3.44 1.65 8.84
CA THR A 20 -4.27 0.69 9.60
C THR A 20 -3.42 -0.32 10.36
N ASP A 21 -4.02 -1.12 11.24
CA ASP A 21 -3.36 -2.23 11.96
C ASP A 21 -4.34 -3.41 12.14
N ASN A 22 -5.06 -3.74 11.07
CA ASN A 22 -6.10 -4.77 11.04
C ASN A 22 -5.57 -6.13 10.58
N LYS A 23 -4.35 -6.17 10.03
CA LYS A 23 -3.73 -7.37 9.44
C LYS A 23 -4.64 -8.01 8.39
N LEU A 24 -5.12 -9.22 8.65
CA LEU A 24 -6.01 -9.98 7.75
C LEU A 24 -7.50 -9.86 8.14
N SER A 25 -7.82 -9.10 9.19
CA SER A 25 -9.20 -8.86 9.60
C SER A 25 -9.92 -8.11 8.49
N THR A 26 -11.01 -8.68 7.99
CA THR A 26 -11.79 -8.13 6.88
C THR A 26 -13.21 -7.84 7.35
N LEU A 27 -13.79 -6.74 6.87
CA LEU A 27 -15.23 -6.50 7.02
C LEU A 27 -16.04 -7.59 6.31
N SER A 28 -17.21 -7.95 6.85
CA SER A 28 -18.13 -8.89 6.20
C SER A 28 -18.63 -8.38 4.84
N ASP A 29 -18.65 -7.07 4.65
CA ASP A 29 -19.00 -6.40 3.39
C ASP A 29 -17.74 -5.93 2.63
N LEU A 30 -17.47 -6.57 1.50
CA LEU A 30 -16.32 -6.27 0.63
C LEU A 30 -16.45 -4.91 -0.10
N ASP A 31 -17.68 -4.44 -0.37
CA ASP A 31 -17.90 -3.10 -0.92
C ASP A 31 -17.47 -2.04 0.09
N GLN A 32 -17.85 -2.22 1.35
CA GLN A 32 -17.47 -1.33 2.44
C GLN A 32 -15.96 -1.37 2.70
N GLN A 33 -15.32 -2.54 2.59
CA GLN A 33 -13.87 -2.69 2.68
C GLN A 33 -13.16 -1.82 1.63
N TYR A 34 -13.55 -1.94 0.35
CA TYR A 34 -12.97 -1.14 -0.73
C TYR A 34 -13.21 0.37 -0.54
N ARG A 35 -14.43 0.77 -0.14
CA ARG A 35 -14.75 2.19 0.11
C ARG A 35 -13.90 2.77 1.24
N THR A 36 -13.69 2.00 2.30
CA THR A 36 -12.85 2.40 3.44
C THR A 36 -11.39 2.55 3.00
N LEU A 37 -10.86 1.57 2.28
CA LEU A 37 -9.50 1.63 1.71
C LEU A 37 -9.31 2.89 0.86
N ARG A 38 -10.22 3.13 -0.08
CA ARG A 38 -10.16 4.30 -0.97
C ARG A 38 -10.24 5.60 -0.16
N LYS A 39 -11.19 5.71 0.76
CA LYS A 39 -11.36 6.93 1.57
C LYS A 39 -10.12 7.26 2.39
N LEU A 40 -9.39 6.26 2.89
CA LEU A 40 -8.20 6.46 3.70
C LEU A 40 -6.98 6.91 2.87
N TYR A 41 -6.83 6.36 1.67
CA TYR A 41 -5.58 6.48 0.90
C TYR A 41 -5.71 7.33 -0.38
N GLU A 42 -6.90 7.77 -0.76
CA GLU A 42 -7.10 8.66 -1.89
C GLU A 42 -6.38 10.00 -1.67
N ASN A 43 -5.55 10.39 -2.64
CA ASN A 43 -4.68 11.56 -2.60
C ASN A 43 -3.61 11.55 -1.48
N CYS A 44 -3.36 10.41 -0.83
CA CYS A 44 -2.32 10.28 0.17
C CYS A 44 -0.93 10.07 -0.48
N GLU A 45 0.08 10.81 -0.04
CA GLU A 45 1.47 10.63 -0.44
C GLU A 45 2.29 9.86 0.62
N VAL A 46 2.01 10.08 1.91
CA VAL A 46 2.75 9.46 3.02
C VAL A 46 1.80 8.77 3.99
N VAL A 47 1.92 7.44 4.09
CA VAL A 47 1.16 6.64 5.05
C VAL A 47 1.86 6.62 6.40
N MET A 48 1.24 7.26 7.38
CA MET A 48 1.64 7.27 8.78
C MET A 48 1.12 6.03 9.51
N GLY A 49 1.72 4.88 9.20
CA GLY A 49 1.39 3.57 9.74
C GLY A 49 1.60 2.49 8.69
N ASN A 50 0.76 1.46 8.73
CA ASN A 50 0.82 0.37 7.77
C ASN A 50 -0.13 0.64 6.59
N LEU A 51 0.27 0.17 5.41
CA LEU A 51 -0.60 0.09 4.24
C LEU A 51 -1.09 -1.35 4.10
N GLU A 52 -2.36 -1.59 4.41
CA GLU A 52 -2.97 -2.92 4.35
C GLU A 52 -4.00 -2.95 3.22
N ILE A 53 -3.69 -3.69 2.15
CA ILE A 53 -4.56 -3.91 1.01
C ILE A 53 -5.01 -5.36 1.08
N THR A 54 -6.18 -5.59 1.65
CA THR A 54 -6.72 -6.93 1.87
C THR A 54 -8.14 -7.10 1.36
N SER A 55 -8.42 -8.30 0.85
CA SER A 55 -9.77 -8.73 0.44
C SER A 55 -10.42 -7.83 -0.61
N ILE A 56 -9.62 -7.29 -1.54
CA ILE A 56 -10.10 -6.46 -2.65
C ILE A 56 -10.46 -7.32 -3.85
N GLU A 57 -11.68 -7.13 -4.35
CA GLU A 57 -12.22 -7.82 -5.52
C GLU A 57 -11.58 -7.36 -6.84
N ARG A 58 -11.69 -8.21 -7.86
CA ARG A 58 -11.04 -8.02 -9.16
C ARG A 58 -11.39 -6.70 -9.87
N GLN A 59 -12.65 -6.27 -9.85
CA GLN A 59 -13.12 -5.14 -10.67
C GLN A 59 -12.88 -3.76 -10.02
N ARG A 60 -12.18 -3.72 -8.88
CA ARG A 60 -11.97 -2.49 -8.11
C ARG A 60 -10.83 -1.67 -8.72
N ASN A 61 -11.03 -0.35 -8.76
CA ASN A 61 -10.02 0.57 -9.28
C ASN A 61 -9.09 1.02 -8.16
N LEU A 62 -7.83 0.60 -8.23
CA LEU A 62 -6.81 0.93 -7.24
C LEU A 62 -5.88 2.07 -7.67
N SER A 63 -6.20 2.81 -8.74
CA SER A 63 -5.33 3.88 -9.26
C SER A 63 -4.99 4.97 -8.25
N PHE A 64 -5.84 5.18 -7.24
CA PHE A 64 -5.59 6.13 -6.15
C PHE A 64 -4.34 5.77 -5.33
N LEU A 65 -3.91 4.51 -5.30
CA LEU A 65 -2.68 4.11 -4.61
C LEU A 65 -1.41 4.65 -5.29
N LYS A 66 -1.49 5.08 -6.56
CA LYS A 66 -0.36 5.67 -7.28
C LYS A 66 0.14 6.96 -6.63
N SER A 67 -0.65 7.64 -5.80
CA SER A 67 -0.17 8.85 -5.10
C SER A 67 0.82 8.53 -3.99
N ILE A 68 0.80 7.30 -3.45
CA ILE A 68 1.60 6.91 -2.29
C ILE A 68 3.07 6.82 -2.70
N ARG A 69 3.92 7.50 -1.94
CA ARG A 69 5.38 7.56 -2.11
C ARG A 69 6.14 6.95 -0.96
N GLU A 70 5.54 6.94 0.23
CA GLU A 70 6.19 6.47 1.43
C GLU A 70 5.20 5.78 2.38
N VAL A 71 5.64 4.69 2.99
CA VAL A 71 4.94 4.00 4.07
C VAL A 71 5.89 3.89 5.26
N THR A 72 5.47 4.38 6.42
CA THR A 72 6.33 4.39 7.61
C THR A 72 6.37 3.03 8.32
N GLY A 73 5.27 2.28 8.33
CA GLY A 73 5.17 0.91 8.87
C GLY A 73 5.54 -0.15 7.83
N TYR A 74 4.69 -1.16 7.71
CA TYR A 74 4.80 -2.22 6.69
C TYR A 74 3.76 -2.07 5.58
N VAL A 75 3.98 -2.79 4.47
CA VAL A 75 3.00 -2.96 3.39
C VAL A 75 2.54 -4.42 3.36
N LEU A 76 1.23 -4.63 3.48
CA LEU A 76 0.59 -5.94 3.40
C LEU A 76 -0.38 -5.97 2.22
N VAL A 77 -0.20 -6.94 1.34
CA VAL A 77 -1.07 -7.20 0.18
C VAL A 77 -1.48 -8.66 0.23
N ALA A 78 -2.69 -8.95 0.70
CA ALA A 78 -3.13 -10.33 0.87
C ALA A 78 -4.60 -10.56 0.57
N LEU A 79 -4.96 -11.78 0.16
CA LEU A 79 -6.35 -12.20 -0.07
C LEU A 79 -7.07 -11.40 -1.18
N ASN A 80 -6.32 -10.76 -2.08
CA ASN A 80 -6.88 -9.95 -3.15
C ASN A 80 -7.08 -10.74 -4.45
N GLN A 81 -7.91 -10.20 -5.34
CA GLN A 81 -8.27 -10.83 -6.63
C GLN A 81 -7.96 -9.94 -7.85
N PHE A 82 -7.46 -8.72 -7.65
CA PHE A 82 -7.00 -7.84 -8.73
C PHE A 82 -5.67 -8.35 -9.32
N ASP A 83 -5.38 -7.99 -10.57
CA ASP A 83 -4.24 -8.49 -11.34
C ASP A 83 -2.98 -7.61 -11.28
N TYR A 84 -3.14 -6.32 -10.98
CA TYR A 84 -2.05 -5.35 -10.90
C TYR A 84 -2.09 -4.54 -9.60
N LEU A 85 -0.95 -4.44 -8.91
CA LEU A 85 -0.78 -3.57 -7.74
C LEU A 85 -0.14 -2.22 -8.15
N PRO A 86 -0.91 -1.11 -8.20
CA PRO A 86 -0.43 0.16 -8.76
C PRO A 86 0.29 1.04 -7.72
N LEU A 87 1.42 0.58 -7.19
CA LEU A 87 2.26 1.34 -6.25
C LEU A 87 3.50 1.96 -6.91
N GLU A 88 3.35 2.41 -8.17
CA GLU A 88 4.47 2.80 -9.05
C GLU A 88 5.33 3.92 -8.46
N ASN A 89 4.75 4.79 -7.64
CA ASN A 89 5.47 5.90 -7.01
C ASN A 89 5.97 5.60 -5.61
N LEU A 90 5.72 4.41 -5.05
CA LEU A 90 6.22 4.02 -3.75
C LEU A 90 7.74 3.88 -3.81
N ARG A 91 8.45 4.67 -3.00
CA ARG A 91 9.91 4.71 -2.98
C ARG A 91 10.51 4.03 -1.76
N ILE A 92 9.85 4.17 -0.62
CA ILE A 92 10.40 3.78 0.68
C ILE A 92 9.32 3.15 1.54
N ILE A 93 9.65 2.00 2.13
CA ILE A 93 8.96 1.44 3.29
C ILE A 93 9.93 1.54 4.45
N ARG A 94 9.60 2.27 5.52
CA ARG A 94 10.55 2.48 6.63
C ARG A 94 10.62 1.29 7.59
N GLY A 95 9.53 0.53 7.74
CA GLY A 95 9.46 -0.63 8.63
C GLY A 95 9.60 -0.29 10.12
N THR A 96 9.06 0.85 10.57
CA THR A 96 8.98 1.15 12.01
C THR A 96 8.11 0.14 12.76
N LYS A 97 7.16 -0.48 12.04
CA LYS A 97 6.46 -1.72 12.39
C LYS A 97 6.66 -2.74 11.28
N LEU A 98 6.69 -4.02 11.63
CA LEU A 98 6.84 -5.14 10.70
C LEU A 98 5.64 -6.08 10.82
N TYR A 99 5.13 -6.58 9.68
CA TYR A 99 4.12 -7.63 9.67
C TYR A 99 4.69 -8.91 10.28
N GLU A 100 3.98 -9.48 11.25
CA GLU A 100 4.43 -10.65 12.04
C GLU A 100 5.84 -10.49 12.62
N GLY A 101 6.22 -9.25 12.94
CA GLY A 101 7.52 -8.89 13.51
C GLY A 101 8.72 -9.09 12.57
N ARG A 102 8.48 -9.44 11.30
CA ARG A 102 9.55 -9.89 10.38
C ARG A 102 9.55 -9.22 9.02
N TYR A 103 8.38 -8.84 8.50
CA TYR A 103 8.24 -8.44 7.11
C TYR A 103 7.90 -6.95 6.98
N ALA A 104 8.72 -6.20 6.24
CA ALA A 104 8.39 -4.83 5.85
C ALA A 104 7.46 -4.81 4.63
N LEU A 105 7.57 -5.84 3.77
CA LEU A 105 6.69 -6.08 2.64
C LEU A 105 6.22 -7.54 2.68
N ALA A 106 4.91 -7.75 2.72
CA ALA A 106 4.29 -9.07 2.69
C ALA A 106 3.19 -9.12 1.62
N ILE A 107 3.39 -9.97 0.62
CA ILE A 107 2.48 -10.18 -0.51
C ILE A 107 2.20 -11.68 -0.59
N PHE A 108 1.00 -12.12 -0.25
CA PHE A 108 0.66 -13.54 -0.26
C PHE A 108 -0.84 -13.80 -0.45
N LEU A 109 -1.20 -14.99 -0.94
CA LEU A 109 -2.60 -15.43 -1.13
C LEU A 109 -3.46 -14.46 -1.97
N ASN A 110 -2.86 -13.75 -2.93
CA ASN A 110 -3.58 -12.86 -3.84
C ASN A 110 -4.12 -13.60 -5.07
N TYR A 111 -4.95 -14.62 -4.84
CA TYR A 111 -5.60 -15.41 -5.88
C TYR A 111 -6.90 -16.00 -5.34
N ARG A 112 -7.85 -16.31 -6.23
CA ARG A 112 -9.01 -17.14 -5.89
C ARG A 112 -8.69 -18.60 -6.20
N ARG A 113 -9.04 -19.54 -5.31
CA ARG A 113 -8.83 -20.98 -5.55
C ARG A 113 -9.56 -21.50 -6.79
N ASP A 114 -10.73 -20.94 -7.08
CA ASP A 114 -11.63 -21.46 -8.12
C ASP A 114 -11.57 -20.64 -9.42
N GLY A 115 -10.57 -19.76 -9.59
CA GLY A 115 -10.52 -18.86 -10.75
C GLY A 115 -9.12 -18.54 -11.23
N ASN A 116 -8.99 -18.25 -12.52
CA ASN A 116 -7.74 -17.83 -13.18
C ASN A 116 -7.40 -16.35 -12.93
N TYR A 117 -7.86 -15.80 -11.81
CA TYR A 117 -7.73 -14.38 -11.46
C TYR A 117 -7.05 -14.22 -10.10
N GLY A 118 -6.13 -13.26 -10.06
CA GLY A 118 -5.24 -13.02 -8.95
C GLY A 118 -4.12 -12.11 -9.42
N LEU A 119 -3.29 -11.69 -8.47
CA LEU A 119 -2.21 -10.75 -8.70
C LEU A 119 -1.15 -11.36 -9.63
N LYS A 120 -0.83 -10.63 -10.69
CA LYS A 120 0.13 -11.03 -11.73
C LYS A 120 1.34 -10.12 -11.79
N GLN A 121 1.17 -8.85 -11.46
CA GLN A 121 2.20 -7.83 -11.63
C GLN A 121 2.24 -6.88 -10.42
N LEU A 122 3.47 -6.56 -9.99
CA LEU A 122 3.73 -5.56 -8.95
C LEU A 122 4.25 -4.29 -9.59
N GLY A 123 3.50 -3.19 -9.46
CA GLY A 123 3.98 -1.86 -9.81
C GLY A 123 4.92 -1.31 -8.74
N LEU A 124 6.01 -1.99 -8.39
CA LEU A 124 6.97 -1.56 -7.35
C LEU A 124 8.28 -1.04 -7.94
N GLN A 125 8.25 -0.51 -9.17
CA GLN A 125 9.44 -0.18 -9.96
C GLN A 125 10.35 0.88 -9.31
N ASN A 126 9.79 1.77 -8.48
CA ASN A 126 10.53 2.83 -7.81
C ASN A 126 10.89 2.52 -6.35
N LEU A 127 10.54 1.33 -5.85
CA LEU A 127 10.84 0.92 -4.48
C LEU A 127 12.34 0.66 -4.35
N THR A 128 13.04 1.58 -3.68
CA THR A 128 14.49 1.55 -3.50
C THR A 128 14.88 1.40 -2.03
N GLY A 129 14.03 1.86 -1.11
CA GLY A 129 14.25 1.79 0.32
C GLY A 129 13.41 0.69 0.97
N LEU A 130 14.05 -0.43 1.30
CA LEU A 130 13.54 -1.42 2.24
C LEU A 130 14.47 -1.47 3.47
N PRO A 131 13.94 -1.65 4.68
CA PRO A 131 14.77 -1.82 5.88
C PRO A 131 15.47 -3.19 5.82
N ARG A 132 16.39 -3.46 6.76
CA ARG A 132 16.95 -4.81 6.99
C ARG A 132 15.90 -5.75 7.59
N ALA A 133 14.83 -5.99 6.86
CA ALA A 133 13.73 -6.88 7.20
C ALA A 133 13.47 -7.82 6.02
N LEU A 134 12.75 -8.91 6.29
CA LEU A 134 12.42 -9.88 5.26
C LEU A 134 11.35 -9.31 4.31
N CYS A 135 11.37 -9.78 3.07
CA CYS A 135 10.30 -9.59 2.11
C CYS A 135 9.66 -10.95 1.85
N LEU A 136 8.35 -11.06 2.03
CA LEU A 136 7.60 -12.27 1.69
C LEU A 136 6.80 -11.99 0.44
N ILE A 137 7.15 -12.64 -0.67
CA ILE A 137 6.34 -12.64 -1.90
C ILE A 137 5.99 -14.09 -2.19
N LEU A 138 4.82 -14.52 -1.71
CA LEU A 138 4.24 -15.83 -1.98
C LEU A 138 3.04 -15.68 -2.88
N SER A 139 3.33 -15.52 -4.16
CA SER A 139 2.33 -15.48 -5.21
C SER A 139 2.59 -16.60 -6.22
N CYS A 140 2.62 -17.83 -5.73
CA CYS A 140 2.67 -19.02 -6.57
C CYS A 140 1.37 -19.15 -7.35
N SER A 141 1.32 -18.64 -8.59
CA SER A 141 0.65 -19.27 -9.75
C SER A 141 0.64 -18.36 -11.00
N TYR A 142 0.84 -17.03 -10.90
CA TYR A 142 0.56 -16.12 -12.04
C TYR A 142 1.55 -14.96 -12.26
N PHE A 143 2.70 -14.95 -11.59
CA PHE A 143 3.72 -13.93 -11.83
C PHE A 143 4.53 -14.28 -13.09
N TYR A 144 4.19 -13.64 -14.21
CA TYR A 144 5.11 -13.52 -15.34
C TYR A 144 5.92 -12.24 -15.15
N TYR A 145 7.24 -12.39 -15.01
CA TYR A 145 8.19 -11.27 -15.02
C TYR A 145 8.24 -10.61 -16.39
#